data_AF-A0A7X1PBF8-F1
#
_entry.id   AF-A0A7X1PBF8-F1
#
_cell.length_a   1.000
_cell.length_b   1.000
_cell.length_c   1.000
_cell.angle_alpha   90.00
_cell.angle_beta   90.00
_cell.angle_gamma   90.00
#
_symmetry.space_group_name_H-M   'P 1'
#
loop_
_entity.id
_entity.type
_entity.pdbx_description
1 polymer ?
#
loop_
_entity_poly.entity_id
_entity_poly.type
_entity_poly.pdbx_seq_one_letter_code
_entity_poly.pdbx_strand_id
1 'polypeptide(L)'
;MTRPLVGSFHHIHTAIGGELLKLEEHARMVDPSNAESVGGFAGHLGMLEAIQETHSHEEENALWPKIEAKLPGATASFLFDHEAERRYFVEIKAALGEVQAGGDKQAAAARLYRTCVALSAHLTHHMAKEEAQPYSQFADAMTPEEEAKVIYGIYEGLPEEMVTQAMPWFASYQSPADIVDEAETLLTMARPEKARLMLNAVVKSLPPEKWAELEKLKPSLAEFR
;
A
#
# COMPACT_ATOMS: atom_id res chain seq x y z
N MET A 1 17.19 9.97 -9.83
CA MET A 1 16.08 9.97 -8.88
C MET A 1 14.81 10.11 -9.66
N THR A 2 13.91 9.17 -9.43
CA THR A 2 12.51 9.33 -9.80
C THR A 2 11.95 10.54 -9.03
N ARG A 3 10.91 11.18 -9.55
CA ARG A 3 10.24 12.25 -8.81
C ARG A 3 9.66 11.69 -7.51
N PRO A 4 9.85 12.33 -6.34
CA PRO A 4 9.47 11.75 -5.04
C PRO A 4 8.04 11.21 -5.01
N LEU A 5 7.08 11.98 -5.55
CA LEU A 5 5.69 11.57 -5.57
C LEU A 5 5.45 10.36 -6.48
N VAL A 6 5.94 10.42 -7.71
CA VAL A 6 5.77 9.32 -8.67
C VAL A 6 6.44 8.04 -8.16
N GLY A 7 7.62 8.16 -7.58
CA GLY A 7 8.35 7.05 -6.97
C GLY A 7 7.57 6.44 -5.81
N SER A 8 7.30 7.19 -4.75
CA SER A 8 6.69 6.66 -3.54
C SER A 8 5.30 6.05 -3.77
N PHE A 9 4.46 6.66 -4.63
CA PHE A 9 3.15 6.09 -4.98
C PHE A 9 3.28 4.82 -5.83
N HIS A 10 4.18 4.79 -6.81
CA HIS A 10 4.43 3.58 -7.59
C HIS A 10 4.94 2.42 -6.72
N HIS A 11 5.82 2.71 -5.76
CA HIS A 11 6.36 1.69 -4.86
C HIS A 11 5.29 1.09 -3.95
N ILE A 12 4.37 1.91 -3.40
CA ILE A 12 3.26 1.39 -2.58
C ILE A 12 2.26 0.61 -3.44
N HIS A 13 1.96 1.05 -4.67
CA HIS A 13 1.12 0.29 -5.60
C HIS A 13 1.72 -1.07 -5.94
N THR A 14 3.04 -1.13 -6.14
CA THR A 14 3.75 -2.40 -6.36
C THR A 14 3.56 -3.35 -5.17
N ALA A 15 3.64 -2.84 -3.93
CA ALA A 15 3.42 -3.64 -2.73
C ALA A 15 1.97 -4.12 -2.60
N ILE A 16 0.99 -3.24 -2.83
CA ILE A 16 -0.44 -3.57 -2.79
C ILE A 16 -0.76 -4.62 -3.88
N GLY A 17 -0.28 -4.42 -5.11
CA GLY A 17 -0.46 -5.37 -6.21
C GLY A 17 0.12 -6.76 -5.89
N GLY A 18 1.29 -6.81 -5.27
CA GLY A 18 1.88 -8.07 -4.79
C GLY A 18 1.07 -8.75 -3.69
N GLU A 19 0.51 -7.97 -2.75
CA GLU A 19 -0.33 -8.48 -1.66
C GLU A 19 -1.66 -9.01 -2.17
N LEU A 20 -2.26 -8.38 -3.17
CA LEU A 20 -3.52 -8.82 -3.78
C LEU A 20 -3.43 -10.23 -4.37
N LEU A 21 -2.30 -10.55 -5.03
CA LEU A 21 -2.04 -11.90 -5.54
C LEU A 21 -2.02 -12.94 -4.41
N LYS A 22 -1.40 -12.61 -3.27
CA LYS A 22 -1.35 -13.48 -2.10
C LYS A 22 -2.72 -13.59 -1.43
N LEU A 23 -3.50 -12.52 -1.40
CA LEU A 23 -4.85 -12.52 -0.84
C LEU A 23 -5.76 -13.44 -1.65
N GLU A 24 -5.72 -13.38 -2.99
CA GLU A 24 -6.49 -14.28 -3.85
C GLU A 24 -6.13 -15.75 -3.64
N GLU A 25 -4.84 -16.07 -3.57
CA GLU A 25 -4.37 -17.42 -3.29
C GLU A 25 -4.84 -17.88 -1.91
N HIS A 26 -4.72 -17.04 -0.89
CA HIS A 26 -5.17 -17.35 0.45
C HIS A 26 -6.69 -17.57 0.50
N ALA A 27 -7.47 -16.70 -0.14
CA ALA A 27 -8.93 -16.80 -0.24
C ALA A 27 -9.37 -18.14 -0.89
N ARG A 28 -8.65 -18.58 -1.92
CA ARG A 28 -8.89 -19.86 -2.60
C ARG A 28 -8.63 -21.06 -1.69
N MET A 29 -7.69 -20.93 -0.77
CA MET A 29 -7.22 -22.01 0.11
C MET A 29 -7.91 -22.02 1.47
N VAL A 30 -8.84 -21.10 1.74
CA VAL A 30 -9.61 -21.08 3.00
C VAL A 30 -10.37 -22.40 3.16
N ASP A 31 -10.09 -23.11 4.24
CA ASP A 31 -10.94 -24.21 4.70
C ASP A 31 -12.02 -23.65 5.64
N PRO A 32 -13.28 -23.53 5.16
CA PRO A 32 -14.36 -22.96 5.98
C PRO A 32 -14.71 -23.79 7.23
N SER A 33 -14.25 -25.04 7.29
CA SER A 33 -14.46 -25.91 8.45
C SER A 33 -13.39 -25.73 9.52
N ASN A 34 -12.28 -25.08 9.19
CA ASN A 34 -11.14 -24.86 10.09
C ASN A 34 -11.11 -23.41 10.59
N ALA A 35 -11.38 -23.21 11.88
CA ALA A 35 -11.40 -21.88 12.50
C ALA A 35 -10.05 -21.16 12.42
N GLU A 36 -8.92 -21.88 12.44
CA GLU A 36 -7.59 -21.31 12.29
C GLU A 36 -7.37 -20.81 10.86
N SER A 37 -7.79 -21.57 9.85
CA SER A 37 -7.72 -21.16 8.44
C SER A 37 -8.54 -19.89 8.20
N VAL A 38 -9.77 -19.85 8.71
CA VAL A 38 -10.66 -18.68 8.60
C VAL A 38 -10.10 -17.47 9.36
N GLY A 39 -9.55 -17.68 10.56
CA GLY A 39 -8.91 -16.63 11.35
C GLY A 39 -7.65 -16.07 10.70
N GLY A 40 -6.84 -16.94 10.08
CA GLY A 40 -5.67 -16.53 9.31
C GLY A 40 -6.04 -15.63 8.13
N PHE A 41 -7.09 -15.99 7.38
CA PHE A 41 -7.60 -15.15 6.31
C PHE A 41 -8.15 -13.82 6.82
N ALA A 42 -8.88 -13.83 7.94
CA ALA A 42 -9.38 -12.61 8.57
C ALA A 42 -8.26 -11.60 8.90
N GLY A 43 -7.15 -12.10 9.47
CA GLY A 43 -5.98 -11.27 9.79
C GLY A 43 -5.30 -10.71 8.54
N HIS A 44 -5.11 -11.54 7.51
CA HIS A 44 -4.53 -11.13 6.23
C HIS A 44 -5.39 -10.04 5.57
N LEU A 45 -6.71 -10.24 5.48
CA LEU A 45 -7.65 -9.25 4.94
C LEU A 45 -7.61 -7.93 5.73
N GLY A 46 -7.61 -8.01 7.07
CA GLY A 46 -7.58 -6.82 7.92
C GLY A 46 -6.30 -5.99 7.77
N MET A 47 -5.15 -6.64 7.57
CA MET A 47 -3.90 -5.96 7.26
C MET A 47 -4.00 -5.18 5.94
N LEU A 48 -4.48 -5.83 4.87
CA LEU A 48 -4.61 -5.17 3.57
C LEU A 48 -5.64 -4.04 3.61
N GLU A 49 -6.78 -4.22 4.28
CA GLU A 49 -7.80 -3.18 4.43
C GLU A 49 -7.21 -1.94 5.13
N ALA A 50 -6.43 -2.12 6.20
CA ALA A 50 -5.80 -1.02 6.91
C ALA A 50 -4.78 -0.26 6.04
N ILE A 51 -4.01 -0.98 5.23
CA ILE A 51 -3.05 -0.37 4.28
C ILE A 51 -3.80 0.40 3.19
N GLN A 52 -4.78 -0.21 2.55
CA GLN A 52 -5.54 0.42 1.47
C GLN A 52 -6.31 1.64 1.96
N GLU A 53 -7.00 1.55 3.10
CA GLU A 53 -7.72 2.72 3.64
C GLU A 53 -6.76 3.85 4.01
N THR A 54 -5.57 3.54 4.56
CA THR A 54 -4.57 4.57 4.84
C THR A 54 -4.09 5.23 3.54
N HIS A 55 -3.79 4.43 2.52
CA HIS A 55 -3.35 4.92 1.21
C HIS A 55 -4.40 5.83 0.56
N SER A 56 -5.62 5.34 0.38
CA SER A 56 -6.74 6.11 -0.18
C SER A 56 -7.07 7.36 0.64
N HIS A 57 -6.96 7.29 1.98
CA HIS A 57 -7.16 8.43 2.85
C HIS A 57 -6.12 9.53 2.61
N GLU A 58 -4.83 9.18 2.51
CA GLU A 58 -3.76 10.15 2.30
C GLU A 58 -3.81 10.75 0.89
N GLU A 59 -4.24 9.98 -0.10
CA GLU A 59 -4.56 10.52 -1.42
C GLU A 59 -5.68 11.56 -1.35
N GLU A 60 -6.82 11.19 -0.76
CA GLU A 60 -7.99 12.05 -0.61
C GLU A 60 -7.69 13.35 0.15
N ASN A 61 -6.87 13.29 1.20
CA ASN A 61 -6.71 14.39 2.15
C ASN A 61 -5.41 15.18 1.99
N ALA A 62 -4.31 14.55 1.57
CA ALA A 62 -3.02 15.21 1.43
C ALA A 62 -2.70 15.58 -0.03
N LEU A 63 -3.03 14.70 -0.98
CA LEU A 63 -2.64 14.84 -2.38
C LEU A 63 -3.72 15.52 -3.24
N TRP A 64 -4.92 14.94 -3.28
CA TRP A 64 -6.01 15.36 -4.16
C TRP A 64 -6.41 16.83 -4.01
N PRO A 65 -6.44 17.45 -2.82
CA PRO A 65 -6.74 18.88 -2.70
C PRO A 65 -5.74 19.76 -3.47
N LYS A 66 -4.47 19.31 -3.57
CA LYS A 66 -3.44 20.00 -4.34
C LYS A 66 -3.64 19.79 -5.84
N ILE A 67 -4.06 18.59 -6.25
CA ILE A 67 -4.42 18.29 -7.64
C ILE A 67 -5.59 19.17 -8.05
N GLU A 68 -6.68 19.15 -7.30
CA GLU A 68 -7.92 19.90 -7.57
C GLU A 68 -7.71 21.41 -7.61
N ALA A 69 -6.79 21.94 -6.79
CA ALA A 69 -6.44 23.37 -6.83
C ALA A 69 -5.79 23.80 -8.16
N LYS A 70 -5.13 22.88 -8.86
CA LYS A 70 -4.46 23.15 -10.16
C LYS A 70 -5.29 22.65 -11.35
N LEU A 71 -6.01 21.54 -11.18
CA LEU A 71 -6.77 20.82 -12.19
C LEU A 71 -8.16 20.43 -11.61
N PRO A 72 -9.12 21.36 -11.56
CA PRO A 72 -10.44 21.09 -10.99
C PRO A 72 -11.18 19.96 -11.70
N GLY A 73 -11.71 19.01 -10.92
CA GLY A 73 -12.47 17.83 -11.37
C GLY A 73 -11.60 16.63 -11.75
N ALA A 74 -10.29 16.70 -11.61
CA ALA A 74 -9.38 15.63 -11.99
C ALA A 74 -9.49 14.39 -11.07
N THR A 75 -9.87 14.55 -9.81
CA THR A 75 -9.88 13.46 -8.82
C THR A 75 -11.26 12.83 -8.62
N ALA A 76 -12.32 13.43 -9.17
CA ALA A 76 -13.70 13.00 -8.93
C ALA A 76 -13.96 11.53 -9.30
N SER A 77 -13.34 11.03 -10.36
CA SER A 77 -13.51 9.63 -10.77
C SER A 77 -12.76 8.63 -9.89
N PHE A 78 -11.74 9.07 -9.14
CA PHE A 78 -10.97 8.23 -8.23
C PHE A 78 -11.67 8.07 -6.89
N LEU A 79 -12.38 9.11 -6.43
CA LEU A 79 -13.26 9.00 -5.26
C LEU A 79 -14.33 7.92 -5.44
N PHE A 80 -14.89 7.80 -6.66
CA PHE A 80 -15.84 6.73 -6.97
C PHE A 80 -15.19 5.34 -6.89
N ASP A 81 -13.93 5.22 -7.33
CA ASP A 81 -13.18 3.97 -7.25
C ASP A 81 -12.93 3.58 -5.79
N HIS A 82 -12.49 4.52 -4.94
CA HIS A 82 -12.29 4.28 -3.51
C HIS A 82 -13.58 3.90 -2.77
N GLU A 83 -14.72 4.51 -3.13
CA GLU A 83 -16.02 4.08 -2.59
C GLU A 83 -16.36 2.64 -2.99
N ALA A 84 -16.00 2.21 -4.19
CA ALA A 84 -16.20 0.83 -4.63
C ALA A 84 -15.28 -0.15 -3.88
N GLU A 85 -14.02 0.21 -3.66
CA GLU A 85 -13.05 -0.56 -2.87
C GLU A 85 -13.54 -0.80 -1.45
N ARG A 86 -13.99 0.25 -0.77
CA ARG A 86 -14.58 0.16 0.59
C ARG A 86 -15.78 -0.79 0.61
N ARG A 87 -16.62 -0.79 -0.43
CA ARG A 87 -17.76 -1.74 -0.54
C ARG A 87 -17.28 -3.18 -0.71
N TYR A 88 -16.26 -3.44 -1.53
CA TYR A 88 -15.70 -4.78 -1.66
C TYR A 88 -15.17 -5.31 -0.33
N PHE A 89 -14.44 -4.50 0.45
CA PHE A 89 -13.98 -4.92 1.79
C PHE A 89 -15.15 -5.26 2.72
N VAL A 90 -16.23 -4.46 2.71
CA VAL A 90 -17.46 -4.76 3.46
C VAL A 90 -18.09 -6.09 3.02
N GLU A 91 -18.18 -6.34 1.72
CA GLU A 91 -18.75 -7.58 1.18
C GLU A 91 -17.90 -8.82 1.52
N ILE A 92 -16.57 -8.71 1.45
CA ILE A 92 -15.65 -9.79 1.84
C ILE A 92 -15.82 -10.08 3.34
N LYS A 93 -15.86 -9.06 4.20
CA LYS A 93 -16.09 -9.22 5.64
C LYS A 93 -17.44 -9.85 5.95
N ALA A 94 -18.49 -9.49 5.22
CA ALA A 94 -19.80 -10.13 5.37
C ALA A 94 -19.75 -11.62 5.02
N ALA A 95 -19.08 -11.99 3.91
CA ALA A 95 -18.87 -13.38 3.53
C ALA A 95 -18.06 -14.16 4.57
N LEU A 96 -17.01 -13.54 5.10
CA LEU A 96 -16.20 -14.11 6.17
C LEU A 96 -17.02 -14.34 7.46
N GLY A 97 -17.86 -13.38 7.84
CA GLY A 97 -18.76 -13.51 8.99
C GLY A 97 -19.76 -14.67 8.83
N GLU A 98 -20.28 -14.89 7.63
CA GLU A 98 -21.15 -16.04 7.33
C GLU A 98 -20.42 -17.39 7.42
N VAL A 99 -19.16 -17.46 6.96
CA VAL A 99 -18.32 -18.66 7.14
C VAL A 99 -18.16 -18.98 8.63
N GLN A 100 -17.95 -17.95 9.46
CA GLN A 100 -17.80 -18.09 10.91
C GLN A 100 -19.11 -18.48 11.62
N ALA A 101 -20.25 -17.95 11.18
CA ALA A 101 -21.56 -18.15 11.83
C ALA A 101 -22.16 -19.55 11.64
N GLY A 102 -21.63 -20.39 10.74
CA GLY A 102 -22.03 -21.80 10.63
C GLY A 102 -23.20 -22.10 9.69
N GLY A 103 -23.56 -21.18 8.79
CA GLY A 103 -24.55 -21.41 7.73
C GLY A 103 -24.01 -22.29 6.59
N ASP A 104 -24.43 -22.04 5.34
CA ASP A 104 -23.81 -22.67 4.16
C ASP A 104 -22.40 -22.10 3.95
N LYS A 105 -21.45 -22.67 4.68
CA LYS A 105 -20.07 -22.17 4.70
C LYS A 105 -19.36 -22.31 3.35
N GLN A 106 -19.77 -23.29 2.53
CA GLN A 106 -19.17 -23.48 1.21
C GLN A 106 -19.62 -22.40 0.23
N ALA A 107 -20.92 -22.06 0.24
CA ALA A 107 -21.42 -20.93 -0.54
C ALA A 107 -20.78 -19.60 -0.10
N ALA A 108 -20.64 -19.39 1.22
CA ALA A 108 -20.00 -18.20 1.78
C ALA A 108 -18.51 -18.11 1.41
N ALA A 109 -17.75 -19.20 1.53
CA ALA A 109 -16.34 -19.25 1.11
C ALA A 109 -16.17 -19.00 -0.41
N ALA A 110 -17.05 -19.57 -1.23
CA ALA A 110 -17.04 -19.33 -2.67
C ALA A 110 -17.34 -17.86 -3.01
N ARG A 111 -18.22 -17.20 -2.25
CA ARG A 111 -18.48 -15.77 -2.41
C ARG A 111 -17.30 -14.92 -1.97
N LEU A 112 -16.71 -15.22 -0.81
CA LEU A 112 -15.50 -14.59 -0.30
C LEU A 112 -14.39 -14.61 -1.37
N TYR A 113 -14.10 -15.77 -1.94
CA TYR A 113 -13.10 -15.90 -3.00
C TYR A 113 -13.43 -15.04 -4.24
N ARG A 114 -14.67 -15.11 -4.74
CA ARG A 114 -15.06 -14.30 -5.92
C ARG A 114 -14.97 -12.80 -5.66
N THR A 115 -15.34 -12.35 -4.47
CA THR A 115 -15.25 -10.92 -4.12
C THR A 115 -13.80 -10.48 -3.94
N CYS A 116 -12.90 -11.32 -3.42
CA CYS A 116 -11.46 -11.04 -3.42
C CYS A 116 -10.89 -10.87 -4.82
N VAL A 117 -11.25 -11.75 -5.77
CA VAL A 117 -10.83 -11.62 -7.17
C VAL A 117 -11.36 -10.32 -7.79
N ALA A 118 -12.61 -9.93 -7.47
CA ALA A 118 -13.19 -8.68 -7.95
C ALA A 118 -12.47 -7.44 -7.37
N LEU A 119 -12.16 -7.46 -6.07
CA LEU A 119 -11.38 -6.41 -5.40
C LEU A 119 -10.01 -6.26 -6.05
N SER A 120 -9.28 -7.36 -6.24
CA SER A 120 -7.95 -7.34 -6.85
C SER A 120 -7.97 -6.79 -8.26
N ALA A 121 -8.94 -7.20 -9.09
CA ALA A 121 -9.09 -6.67 -10.44
C ALA A 121 -9.40 -5.16 -10.43
N HIS A 122 -10.26 -4.71 -9.52
CA HIS A 122 -10.59 -3.30 -9.36
C HIS A 122 -9.38 -2.48 -8.92
N LEU A 123 -8.71 -2.85 -7.83
CA LEU A 123 -7.54 -2.15 -7.32
C LEU A 123 -6.39 -2.11 -8.34
N THR A 124 -6.13 -3.22 -9.03
CA THR A 124 -5.11 -3.25 -10.10
C THR A 124 -5.43 -2.24 -11.20
N HIS A 125 -6.70 -2.14 -11.59
CA HIS A 125 -7.11 -1.17 -12.61
C HIS A 125 -7.05 0.27 -12.10
N HIS A 126 -7.51 0.50 -10.87
CA HIS A 126 -7.52 1.80 -10.21
C HIS A 126 -6.10 2.36 -10.05
N MET A 127 -5.17 1.60 -9.46
CA MET A 127 -3.77 2.04 -9.31
C MET A 127 -3.10 2.33 -10.66
N ALA A 128 -3.37 1.50 -11.68
CA ALA A 128 -2.86 1.74 -13.04
C ALA A 128 -3.44 3.03 -13.65
N LYS A 129 -4.70 3.35 -13.36
CA LYS A 129 -5.35 4.60 -13.78
C LYS A 129 -4.73 5.80 -13.06
N GLU A 130 -4.38 5.67 -11.79
CA GLU A 130 -3.73 6.73 -11.01
C GLU A 130 -2.33 7.07 -11.53
N GLU A 131 -1.52 6.04 -11.75
CA GLU A 131 -0.18 6.20 -12.32
C GLU A 131 -0.22 6.82 -13.72
N ALA A 132 -1.24 6.48 -14.52
CA ALA A 132 -1.38 7.00 -15.87
C ALA A 132 -1.90 8.44 -15.94
N GLN A 133 -2.73 8.89 -14.99
CA GLN A 133 -3.45 10.17 -15.08
C GLN A 133 -3.09 11.15 -13.96
N PRO A 134 -3.64 11.06 -12.73
CA PRO A 134 -3.43 12.08 -11.71
C PRO A 134 -1.94 12.23 -11.39
N TYR A 135 -1.15 11.16 -11.34
CA TYR A 135 0.27 11.28 -10.96
C TYR A 135 1.14 11.85 -12.09
N SER A 136 0.85 11.49 -13.33
CA SER A 136 1.53 12.07 -14.50
C SER A 136 1.17 13.56 -14.68
N GLN A 137 -0.12 13.90 -14.58
CA GLN A 137 -0.60 15.27 -14.70
C GLN A 137 -0.13 16.14 -13.53
N PHE A 138 -0.05 15.58 -12.33
CA PHE A 138 0.45 16.27 -11.15
C PHE A 138 1.96 16.50 -11.23
N ALA A 139 2.72 15.52 -11.73
CA ALA A 139 4.13 15.71 -12.02
C ALA A 139 4.30 16.92 -12.97
N ASP A 140 3.53 17.01 -14.04
CA ASP A 140 3.64 18.15 -14.96
C ASP A 140 3.25 19.50 -14.33
N ALA A 141 2.39 19.49 -13.30
CA ALA A 141 1.83 20.71 -12.68
C ALA A 141 2.57 21.20 -11.42
N MET A 142 3.49 20.41 -10.85
CA MET A 142 4.19 20.74 -9.60
C MET A 142 5.71 20.70 -9.73
N THR A 143 6.40 21.45 -8.85
CA THR A 143 7.85 21.35 -8.73
C THR A 143 8.24 20.12 -7.88
N PRO A 144 9.48 19.62 -8.01
CA PRO A 144 9.97 18.54 -7.15
C PRO A 144 9.89 18.86 -5.65
N GLU A 145 10.09 20.12 -5.26
CA GLU A 145 9.98 20.55 -3.86
C GLU A 145 8.52 20.54 -3.36
N GLU A 146 7.60 20.88 -4.25
CA GLU A 146 6.16 20.83 -4.03
C GLU A 146 5.71 19.37 -3.80
N GLU A 147 6.18 18.43 -4.61
CA GLU A 147 5.93 16.99 -4.45
C GLU A 147 6.53 16.41 -3.17
N ALA A 148 7.81 16.72 -2.91
CA ALA A 148 8.51 16.27 -1.73
C ALA A 148 7.75 16.67 -0.46
N LYS A 149 7.22 17.90 -0.39
CA LYS A 149 6.38 18.34 0.74
C LYS A 149 5.10 17.52 0.93
N VAL A 150 4.50 17.02 -0.15
CA VAL A 150 3.33 16.13 -0.05
C VAL A 150 3.74 14.81 0.59
N ILE A 151 4.75 14.15 0.02
CA ILE A 151 5.22 12.85 0.49
C ILE A 151 5.72 12.93 1.94
N TYR A 152 6.44 13.99 2.30
CA TYR A 152 6.88 14.18 3.69
C TYR A 152 5.72 14.41 4.63
N GLY A 153 4.72 15.20 4.22
CA GLY A 153 3.52 15.42 5.03
C GLY A 153 2.78 14.12 5.33
N ILE A 154 2.64 13.25 4.32
CA ILE A 154 2.07 11.92 4.47
C ILE A 154 2.89 11.10 5.48
N TYR A 155 4.20 10.94 5.24
CA TYR A 155 5.07 10.15 6.12
C TYR A 155 5.17 10.68 7.56
N GLU A 156 5.09 12.00 7.75
CA GLU A 156 5.04 12.63 9.08
C GLU A 156 3.73 12.36 9.80
N GLY A 157 2.60 12.31 9.07
CA GLY A 157 1.27 12.05 9.60
C GLY A 157 1.06 10.61 10.05
N LEU A 158 1.78 9.65 9.47
CA LEU A 158 1.62 8.23 9.81
C LEU A 158 1.99 7.94 11.28
N PRO A 159 1.18 7.19 12.05
CA PRO A 159 1.54 6.75 13.40
C PRO A 159 2.82 5.89 13.42
N GLU A 160 3.66 6.03 14.45
CA GLU A 160 4.92 5.25 14.55
C GLU A 160 4.67 3.74 14.60
N GLU A 161 3.63 3.30 15.30
CA GLU A 161 3.23 1.89 15.37
C GLU A 161 2.83 1.31 14.01
N MET A 162 2.21 2.14 13.16
CA MET A 162 1.88 1.74 11.80
C MET A 162 3.16 1.64 10.95
N VAL A 163 4.07 2.61 11.07
CA VAL A 163 5.35 2.62 10.34
C VAL A 163 6.18 1.38 10.63
N THR A 164 6.29 0.96 11.90
CA THR A 164 7.11 -0.20 12.26
C THR A 164 6.57 -1.52 11.73
N GLN A 165 5.27 -1.60 11.42
CA GLN A 165 4.63 -2.78 10.83
C GLN A 165 4.59 -2.71 9.29
N ALA A 166 4.23 -1.56 8.74
CA ALA A 166 4.04 -1.37 7.31
C ALA A 166 5.36 -1.32 6.53
N MET A 167 6.42 -0.71 7.07
CA MET A 167 7.69 -0.57 6.34
C MET A 167 8.39 -1.91 6.04
N PRO A 168 8.45 -2.88 6.99
CA PRO A 168 8.92 -4.22 6.69
C PRO A 168 8.11 -4.93 5.59
N TRP A 169 6.78 -4.81 5.66
CA TRP A 169 5.86 -5.37 4.67
C TRP A 169 6.11 -4.76 3.28
N PHE A 170 6.14 -3.44 3.20
CA PHE A 170 6.44 -2.67 1.98
C PHE A 170 7.77 -3.14 1.37
N ALA A 171 8.84 -3.16 2.16
CA ALA A 171 10.17 -3.53 1.71
C ALA A 171 10.27 -4.97 1.21
N SER A 172 9.36 -5.86 1.63
CA SER A 172 9.33 -7.25 1.15
C SER A 172 9.00 -7.34 -0.35
N TYR A 173 8.23 -6.38 -0.88
CA TYR A 173 7.81 -6.33 -2.29
C TYR A 173 8.75 -5.54 -3.21
N GLN A 174 9.59 -4.67 -2.65
CA GLN A 174 10.44 -3.79 -3.45
C GLN A 174 11.72 -4.47 -3.94
N SER A 175 12.29 -4.06 -5.08
CA SER A 175 13.66 -4.45 -5.41
C SER A 175 14.68 -3.67 -4.55
N PRO A 176 15.94 -4.12 -4.42
CA PRO A 176 16.97 -3.32 -3.77
C PRO A 176 17.14 -1.92 -4.36
N ALA A 177 16.92 -1.74 -5.67
CA ALA A 177 17.00 -0.44 -6.32
C ALA A 177 15.84 0.48 -5.91
N ASP A 178 14.62 -0.06 -5.83
CA ASP A 178 13.42 0.68 -5.41
C ASP A 178 13.52 1.11 -3.95
N ILE A 179 14.06 0.25 -3.08
CA ILE A 179 14.33 0.62 -1.69
C ILE A 179 15.37 1.75 -1.61
N VAL A 180 16.38 1.77 -2.48
CA VAL A 180 17.35 2.87 -2.51
C VAL A 180 16.68 4.17 -2.97
N ASP A 181 15.85 4.14 -4.01
CA ASP A 181 15.11 5.32 -4.50
C ASP A 181 14.19 5.90 -3.41
N GLU A 182 13.44 5.04 -2.71
CA GLU A 182 12.59 5.45 -1.58
C GLU A 182 13.43 5.97 -0.40
N ALA A 183 14.53 5.28 -0.06
CA ALA A 183 15.42 5.72 1.01
C ALA A 183 16.02 7.10 0.75
N GLU A 184 16.36 7.41 -0.51
CA GLU A 184 16.84 8.73 -0.85
C GLU A 184 15.77 9.82 -0.69
N THR A 185 14.51 9.51 -0.97
CA THR A 185 13.36 10.40 -0.69
C THR A 185 13.18 10.61 0.82
N LEU A 186 13.30 9.55 1.64
CA LEU A 186 13.21 9.66 3.10
C LEU A 186 14.35 10.49 3.69
N LEU A 187 15.57 10.37 3.15
CA LEU A 187 16.74 11.12 3.64
C LEU A 187 16.64 12.63 3.39
N THR A 188 15.73 13.08 2.53
CA THR A 188 15.47 14.50 2.28
C THR A 188 14.32 15.07 3.12
N MET A 189 13.73 14.27 4.04
CA MET A 189 12.67 14.72 4.96
C MET A 189 13.16 15.76 5.98
N ALA A 190 12.25 16.66 6.37
CA ALA A 190 12.51 17.68 7.37
C ALA A 190 12.66 17.13 8.81
N ARG A 191 12.06 15.96 9.09
CA ARG A 191 12.05 15.30 10.41
C ARG A 191 12.94 14.04 10.41
N PRO A 192 14.26 14.18 10.66
CA PRO A 192 15.24 13.12 10.44
C PRO A 192 15.05 11.91 11.36
N GLU A 193 14.42 12.04 12.53
CA GLU A 193 14.13 10.90 13.40
C GLU A 193 13.03 9.99 12.84
N LYS A 194 12.03 10.56 12.14
CA LYS A 194 10.95 9.79 11.49
C LYS A 194 11.51 9.03 10.28
N ALA A 195 12.32 9.70 9.47
CA ALA A 195 13.05 9.06 8.37
C ALA A 195 13.97 7.94 8.90
N ARG A 196 14.72 8.19 9.99
CA ARG A 196 15.55 7.17 10.63
C ARG A 196 14.74 5.98 11.14
N LEU A 197 13.55 6.20 11.73
CA LEU A 197 12.66 5.13 12.16
C LEU A 197 12.23 4.26 10.96
N MET A 198 11.79 4.90 9.87
CA MET A 198 11.39 4.23 8.64
C MET A 198 12.51 3.42 8.01
N LEU A 199 13.68 4.04 7.83
CA LEU A 199 14.87 3.39 7.27
C LEU A 199 15.32 2.21 8.14
N ASN A 200 15.36 2.38 9.46
CA ASN A 200 15.68 1.28 10.39
C ASN A 200 14.70 0.10 10.23
N ALA A 201 13.39 0.38 10.14
CA ALA A 201 12.37 -0.65 10.00
C ALA A 201 12.55 -1.43 8.69
N VAL A 202 12.88 -0.75 7.59
CA VAL A 202 13.21 -1.38 6.31
C VAL A 202 14.48 -2.21 6.41
N VAL A 203 15.64 -1.61 6.72
CA VAL A 203 16.92 -2.31 6.57
C VAL A 203 17.10 -3.48 7.53
N LYS A 204 16.46 -3.42 8.70
CA LYS A 204 16.49 -4.51 9.70
C LYS A 204 15.57 -5.67 9.35
N SER A 205 14.56 -5.45 8.50
CA SER A 205 13.66 -6.52 8.06
C SER A 205 14.19 -7.30 6.86
N LEU A 206 15.19 -6.76 6.14
CA LEU A 206 15.67 -7.37 4.91
C LEU A 206 16.39 -8.70 5.16
N PRO A 207 16.03 -9.76 4.40
CA PRO A 207 16.80 -11.00 4.36
C PRO A 207 18.29 -10.75 4.02
N PRO A 208 19.23 -11.60 4.49
CA PRO A 208 20.67 -11.39 4.28
C PRO A 208 21.08 -11.20 2.82
N GLU A 209 20.47 -11.94 1.90
CA GLU A 209 20.73 -11.86 0.46
C GLU A 209 20.30 -10.51 -0.13
N LYS A 210 19.09 -10.04 0.23
CA LYS A 210 18.54 -8.77 -0.24
C LYS A 210 19.31 -7.59 0.35
N TRP A 211 19.73 -7.70 1.62
CA TRP A 211 20.63 -6.74 2.24
C TRP A 211 21.97 -6.64 1.50
N ALA A 212 22.60 -7.76 1.19
CA ALA A 212 23.91 -7.77 0.55
C ALA A 212 23.89 -7.12 -0.85
N GLU A 213 22.74 -7.15 -1.54
CA GLU A 213 22.55 -6.41 -2.80
C GLU A 213 22.32 -4.93 -2.55
N LEU A 214 21.45 -4.57 -1.61
CA LEU A 214 21.17 -3.19 -1.25
C LEU A 214 22.40 -2.44 -0.74
N GLU A 215 23.21 -3.07 0.11
CA GLU A 215 24.44 -2.50 0.67
C GLU A 215 25.47 -2.17 -0.43
N LYS A 216 25.52 -2.96 -1.52
CA LYS A 216 26.37 -2.66 -2.68
C LYS A 216 25.89 -1.42 -3.43
N LEU A 217 24.57 -1.23 -3.56
CA LEU A 217 23.98 -0.09 -4.26
C LEU A 217 24.11 1.19 -3.44
N LYS A 218 23.90 1.12 -2.13
CA LYS A 218 23.93 2.27 -1.22
C LYS A 218 24.58 1.91 0.12
N PRO A 219 25.93 1.89 0.19
CA PRO A 219 26.66 1.49 1.41
C PRO A 219 26.33 2.35 2.64
N SER A 220 25.93 3.62 2.43
CA SER A 220 25.56 4.51 3.54
C SER A 220 24.37 4.00 4.34
N LEU A 221 23.49 3.16 3.78
CA LEU A 221 22.35 2.63 4.50
C LEU A 221 22.72 1.66 5.64
N ALA A 222 23.98 1.23 5.73
CA ALA A 222 24.50 0.43 6.83
C ALA A 222 24.37 1.12 8.21
N GLU A 223 24.30 2.46 8.26
CA GLU A 223 24.14 3.20 9.53
C GLU A 223 22.75 3.06 10.20
N PHE A 224 21.79 2.50 9.46
CA PHE A 224 20.41 2.25 9.90
C PHE A 224 20.18 0.79 10.32
N ARG A 225 21.16 -0.09 10.07
CA ARG A 225 21.04 -1.53 10.36
C ARG A 225 21.23 -1.86 11.84
#